data_AF-A0A944YH50-F1
#
_entry.id   AF-A0A944YH50-F1
#
_cell.length_a   1.000
_cell.length_b   1.000
_cell.length_c   1.000
_cell.angle_alpha   90.00
_cell.angle_beta   90.00
_cell.angle_gamma   90.00
#
_symmetry.space_group_name_H-M   'P 1'
#
loop_
_entity.id
_entity.type
_entity.pdbx_description
1 polymer ?
#
loop_
_entity_poly.entity_id
_entity_poly.type
_entity_poly.pdbx_seq_one_letter_code
_entity_poly.pdbx_strand_id
1 'polypeptide(L)'
;MEPREVIKAHLLLCEEVHKVLLEENTWLKTKKEPPSMDILDRKQVILPKLEESLANLKKLKPEYFTPFDDSKKLVGESHSKLLQIFYVDRENEDLLVKLTQSTERQTFNRFTTPPEEIEEIHNRLPGQDDEPGVGEPTGDTPDPNNT
;
A
#
# COMPACT_ATOMS: atom_id res chain seq x y z
N MET A 1 -1.94 0.31 -41.73
CA MET A 1 -2.95 -0.28 -40.84
C MET A 1 -4.18 0.59 -40.94
N GLU A 2 -5.34 0.00 -41.18
CA GLU A 2 -6.57 0.75 -41.34
C GLU A 2 -7.00 1.38 -39.99
N PRO A 3 -7.57 2.59 -39.96
CA PRO A 3 -8.00 3.27 -38.73
C PRO A 3 -8.91 2.41 -37.85
N ARG A 4 -9.81 1.65 -38.47
CA ARG A 4 -10.69 0.70 -37.80
C ARG A 4 -9.92 -0.42 -37.10
N GLU A 5 -8.86 -0.94 -37.72
CA GLU A 5 -8.02 -1.98 -37.13
C GLU A 5 -7.28 -1.47 -35.90
N VAL A 6 -6.85 -0.20 -35.93
CA VAL A 6 -6.20 0.45 -34.77
C VAL A 6 -7.15 0.52 -33.58
N ILE A 7 -8.40 0.95 -33.79
CA ILE A 7 -9.40 1.00 -32.70
C ILE A 7 -9.71 -0.41 -32.19
N LYS A 8 -9.89 -1.38 -33.08
CA LYS A 8 -10.18 -2.76 -32.69
C LYS A 8 -9.03 -3.39 -31.89
N ALA A 9 -7.78 -3.16 -32.33
CA ALA A 9 -6.60 -3.60 -31.60
C ALA A 9 -6.51 -2.94 -30.20
N HIS A 10 -6.84 -1.65 -30.10
CA HIS A 10 -6.91 -0.95 -28.82
C HIS A 10 -7.98 -1.54 -27.90
N LEU A 11 -9.18 -1.82 -28.41
CA LEU A 11 -10.26 -2.44 -27.63
C LEU A 11 -9.82 -3.80 -27.06
N LEU A 12 -9.19 -4.65 -27.88
CA LEU A 12 -8.68 -5.96 -27.45
C LEU A 12 -7.64 -5.81 -26.34
N LEU A 13 -6.71 -4.85 -26.45
CA LEU A 13 -5.75 -4.57 -25.38
C LEU A 13 -6.42 -4.10 -24.10
N CYS A 14 -7.44 -3.24 -24.18
CA CYS A 14 -8.23 -2.85 -23.01
C CYS A 14 -8.92 -4.06 -22.36
N GLU A 15 -9.45 -4.99 -23.14
CA GLU A 15 -10.05 -6.22 -22.61
C GLU A 15 -9.02 -7.11 -21.90
N GLU A 16 -7.84 -7.28 -22.49
CA GLU A 16 -6.75 -8.06 -21.89
C GLU A 16 -6.23 -7.42 -20.59
N VAL A 17 -6.04 -6.09 -20.55
CA VAL A 17 -5.64 -5.35 -19.34
C VAL A 17 -6.69 -5.52 -18.25
N HIS A 18 -7.96 -5.32 -18.60
CA HIS A 18 -9.06 -5.50 -17.66
C HIS A 18 -9.11 -6.91 -17.08
N LYS A 19 -8.83 -7.94 -17.90
CA LYS A 19 -8.76 -9.33 -17.45
C LYS A 19 -7.64 -9.54 -16.42
N VAL A 20 -6.43 -9.03 -16.69
CA VAL A 20 -5.30 -9.14 -15.75
C VAL A 20 -5.62 -8.44 -14.42
N LEU A 21 -6.24 -7.26 -14.46
CA LEU A 21 -6.64 -6.53 -13.26
C LEU A 21 -7.75 -7.24 -12.48
N LEU A 22 -8.69 -7.92 -13.15
CA LEU A 22 -9.70 -8.74 -12.48
C LEU A 22 -9.11 -10.00 -11.83
N GLU A 23 -8.10 -10.60 -12.47
CA GLU A 23 -7.36 -11.72 -11.88
C GLU A 23 -6.62 -11.27 -10.62
N GLU A 24 -5.95 -10.11 -10.67
CA GLU A 24 -5.34 -9.45 -9.51
C GLU A 24 -6.36 -9.16 -8.41
N ASN A 25 -7.51 -8.59 -8.76
CA ASN A 25 -8.61 -8.30 -7.83
C ASN A 25 -9.10 -9.57 -7.11
N THR A 26 -9.31 -10.63 -7.88
CA THR A 26 -9.75 -11.93 -7.37
C THR A 26 -8.69 -12.54 -6.44
N TRP A 27 -7.41 -12.41 -6.79
CA TRP A 27 -6.30 -12.84 -5.93
C TRP A 27 -6.32 -12.10 -4.60
N LEU A 28 -6.36 -10.77 -4.63
CA LEU A 28 -6.37 -9.93 -3.43
C LEU A 28 -7.56 -10.23 -2.52
N LYS A 29 -8.75 -10.45 -3.08
CA LYS A 29 -9.96 -10.81 -2.32
C LYS A 29 -9.90 -12.20 -1.69
N THR A 30 -9.34 -13.18 -2.40
CA THR A 30 -9.39 -14.60 -1.98
C THR A 30 -8.17 -15.00 -1.15
N LYS A 31 -6.97 -14.64 -1.59
CA LYS A 31 -5.71 -14.99 -0.91
C LYS A 31 -5.38 -14.04 0.22
N LYS A 32 -5.80 -12.76 0.12
CA LYS A 32 -5.44 -11.71 1.08
C LYS A 32 -3.92 -11.62 1.29
N GLU A 33 -3.20 -11.74 0.19
CA GLU A 33 -1.74 -11.68 0.11
C GLU A 33 -1.35 -10.87 -1.12
N PRO A 34 -0.12 -10.36 -1.23
CA PRO A 34 0.34 -9.68 -2.42
C PRO A 34 0.15 -10.54 -3.69
N PRO A 35 -0.12 -9.93 -4.87
CA PRO A 35 -0.26 -10.68 -6.12
C PRO A 35 0.98 -11.52 -6.44
N SER A 36 0.76 -12.70 -7.02
CA SER A 36 1.87 -13.54 -7.47
C SER A 36 2.71 -12.86 -8.55
N MET A 37 3.98 -13.25 -8.66
CA MET A 37 4.89 -12.75 -9.71
C MET A 37 4.33 -12.95 -11.11
N ASP A 38 3.61 -14.05 -11.37
CA ASP A 38 2.97 -14.30 -12.68
C ASP A 38 1.98 -13.19 -13.09
N ILE A 39 1.17 -12.69 -12.13
CA ILE A 39 0.23 -11.59 -12.39
C ILE A 39 1.00 -10.29 -12.63
N LEU A 40 2.04 -10.03 -11.83
CA LEU A 40 2.86 -8.83 -11.93
C LEU A 40 3.62 -8.77 -13.26
N ASP A 41 4.22 -9.90 -13.69
CA ASP A 41 4.94 -10.01 -14.96
C ASP A 41 4.01 -9.75 -16.15
N ARG A 42 2.80 -10.34 -16.12
CA ARG A 42 1.78 -10.09 -17.15
C ARG A 42 1.35 -8.63 -17.18
N LYS A 43 1.14 -8.01 -16.01
CA LYS A 43 0.82 -6.58 -15.87
C LYS A 43 1.94 -5.69 -16.43
N GLN A 44 3.20 -6.03 -16.14
CA GLN A 44 4.38 -5.29 -16.61
C GLN A 44 4.54 -5.35 -18.14
N VAL A 45 4.18 -6.47 -18.77
CA VAL A 45 4.25 -6.61 -20.23
C VAL A 45 3.10 -5.91 -20.95
N ILE A 46 1.89 -5.93 -20.37
CA ILE A 46 0.69 -5.47 -21.09
C ILE A 46 0.46 -3.97 -20.99
N LEU A 47 0.81 -3.33 -19.86
CA LEU A 47 0.58 -1.88 -19.68
C LEU A 47 1.35 -1.01 -20.70
N PRO A 48 2.64 -1.29 -21.02
CA PRO A 48 3.33 -0.55 -22.07
C PRO A 48 2.68 -0.70 -23.46
N LYS A 49 2.11 -1.87 -23.76
CA LYS A 49 1.39 -2.10 -25.03
C LYS A 49 0.10 -1.28 -25.10
N LEU A 50 -0.61 -1.14 -23.98
CA LEU A 50 -1.79 -0.27 -23.89
C LEU A 50 -1.40 1.20 -24.13
N GLU A 51 -0.28 1.66 -23.56
CA GLU A 51 0.23 3.02 -23.76
C GLU A 51 0.60 3.28 -25.23
N GLU A 52 1.33 2.35 -25.86
CA GLU A 52 1.67 2.43 -27.28
C GLU A 52 0.41 2.45 -28.16
N SER A 53 -0.56 1.59 -27.86
CA SER A 53 -1.83 1.54 -28.56
C SER A 53 -2.60 2.86 -28.45
N LEU A 54 -2.62 3.47 -27.25
CA LEU A 54 -3.25 4.78 -27.04
C LEU A 54 -2.53 5.88 -27.84
N ALA A 55 -1.19 5.84 -27.89
CA ALA A 55 -0.42 6.78 -28.71
C ALA A 55 -0.75 6.65 -30.20
N ASN A 56 -0.99 5.43 -30.68
CA ASN A 56 -1.41 5.18 -32.06
C ASN A 56 -2.86 5.64 -32.31
N LEU A 57 -3.76 5.43 -31.35
CA LEU A 57 -5.14 5.90 -31.41
C LEU A 57 -5.21 7.43 -31.52
N LYS A 58 -4.36 8.15 -30.76
CA LYS A 58 -4.28 9.63 -30.80
C LYS A 58 -3.80 10.20 -32.14
N LYS A 59 -3.10 9.41 -32.97
CA LYS A 59 -2.64 9.81 -34.31
C LYS A 59 -3.75 9.74 -35.36
N LEU A 60 -4.87 9.07 -35.06
CA LEU A 60 -5.99 8.96 -35.99
C LEU A 60 -6.70 10.30 -36.13
N LYS A 61 -6.88 10.74 -37.38
CA LYS A 61 -7.65 11.95 -37.70
C LYS A 61 -9.10 11.60 -38.01
N PRO A 62 -10.05 12.51 -37.74
CA PRO A 62 -11.46 12.33 -38.11
C PRO A 62 -11.68 11.98 -39.59
N GLU A 63 -10.82 12.50 -40.46
CA GLU A 63 -10.82 12.30 -41.91
C GLU A 63 -10.62 10.83 -42.34
N TYR A 64 -10.06 10.01 -41.46
CA TYR A 64 -9.79 8.60 -41.73
C TYR A 64 -10.98 7.69 -41.39
N PHE A 65 -12.08 8.24 -40.87
CA PHE A 65 -13.28 7.48 -40.53
C PHE A 65 -14.36 7.65 -41.58
N THR A 66 -14.97 6.54 -41.98
CA THR A 66 -16.11 6.55 -42.88
C THR A 66 -17.41 6.58 -42.07
N PRO A 67 -18.43 7.38 -42.46
CA PRO A 67 -19.72 7.41 -41.76
C PRO A 67 -20.48 6.08 -41.74
N PHE A 68 -20.05 5.11 -42.55
CA PHE A 68 -20.70 3.82 -42.73
C PHE A 68 -20.06 2.68 -41.93
N ASP A 69 -19.00 2.94 -41.16
CA ASP A 69 -18.34 1.92 -40.33
C ASP A 69 -18.89 1.87 -38.89
N ASP A 70 -18.41 0.86 -38.15
CA ASP A 70 -18.67 0.67 -36.72
C ASP A 70 -17.64 1.41 -35.84
N SER A 71 -16.83 2.32 -36.38
CA SER A 71 -15.74 2.96 -35.62
C SER A 71 -16.27 3.74 -34.42
N LYS A 72 -17.42 4.42 -34.56
CA LYS A 72 -18.07 5.11 -33.43
C LYS A 72 -18.47 4.14 -32.30
N LYS A 73 -18.95 2.96 -32.66
CA LYS A 73 -19.31 1.91 -31.69
C LYS A 73 -18.06 1.39 -30.99
N LEU A 74 -17.00 1.06 -31.74
CA LEU A 74 -15.73 0.56 -31.21
C LEU A 74 -15.05 1.57 -30.26
N VAL A 75 -15.12 2.86 -30.58
CA VAL A 75 -14.64 3.93 -29.67
C VAL A 75 -15.44 3.96 -28.37
N GLY A 76 -16.78 3.86 -28.47
CA GLY A 76 -17.64 3.81 -27.28
C GLY A 76 -17.39 2.60 -26.40
N GLU A 77 -17.17 1.43 -27.01
CA GLU A 77 -16.80 0.19 -26.31
C GLU A 77 -15.43 0.33 -25.63
N SER A 78 -14.44 0.89 -26.32
CA SER A 78 -13.10 1.13 -25.79
C SER A 78 -13.15 2.08 -24.58
N HIS A 79 -13.91 3.17 -24.69
CA HIS A 79 -14.10 4.12 -23.59
C HIS A 79 -14.77 3.45 -22.38
N SER A 80 -15.84 2.68 -22.61
CA SER A 80 -16.53 1.95 -21.55
C SER A 80 -15.60 0.95 -20.84
N LYS A 81 -14.71 0.30 -21.60
CA LYS A 81 -13.72 -0.63 -21.06
C LYS A 81 -12.66 0.08 -20.22
N LEU A 82 -12.17 1.24 -20.66
CA LEU A 82 -11.23 2.06 -19.89
C LEU A 82 -11.81 2.49 -18.54
N LEU A 83 -13.09 2.85 -18.49
CA LEU A 83 -13.76 3.14 -17.22
C LEU A 83 -13.77 1.92 -16.30
N GLN A 84 -14.11 0.74 -16.82
CA GLN A 84 -14.06 -0.51 -16.05
C GLN A 84 -12.66 -0.79 -15.49
N ILE A 85 -11.62 -0.60 -16.32
CA ILE A 85 -10.21 -0.70 -15.89
C ILE A 85 -9.94 0.22 -14.70
N PHE A 86 -10.32 1.50 -14.77
CA PHE A 86 -10.08 2.44 -13.67
C PHE A 86 -10.81 2.06 -12.39
N TYR A 87 -12.04 1.55 -12.48
CA TYR A 87 -12.78 1.09 -11.31
C TYR A 87 -12.09 -0.10 -10.63
N VAL A 88 -11.67 -1.10 -11.42
CA VAL A 88 -11.00 -2.29 -10.88
C VAL A 88 -9.62 -1.95 -10.34
N ASP A 89 -8.86 -1.09 -11.01
CA ASP A 89 -7.53 -0.67 -10.57
C ASP A 89 -7.59 0.06 -9.21
N ARG A 90 -8.55 0.99 -9.07
CA ARG A 90 -8.82 1.64 -7.79
C ARG A 90 -9.21 0.65 -6.68
N GLU A 91 -10.05 -0.34 -7.00
CA GLU A 91 -10.42 -1.37 -6.02
C GLU A 91 -9.20 -2.21 -5.62
N ASN A 92 -8.31 -2.54 -6.56
CA ASN A 92 -7.07 -3.27 -6.28
C ASN A 92 -6.14 -2.45 -5.38
N GLU A 93 -5.98 -1.16 -5.65
CA GLU A 93 -5.22 -0.24 -4.79
C GLU A 93 -5.78 -0.21 -3.37
N ASP A 94 -7.10 -0.04 -3.22
CA ASP A 94 -7.77 -0.04 -1.91
C ASP A 94 -7.55 -1.37 -1.15
N LEU A 95 -7.55 -2.50 -1.85
CA LEU A 95 -7.27 -3.81 -1.25
C LEU A 95 -5.81 -3.96 -0.81
N LEU A 96 -4.87 -3.50 -1.65
CA LEU A 96 -3.44 -3.50 -1.34
C LEU A 96 -3.13 -2.62 -0.12
N VAL A 97 -3.70 -1.42 -0.04
CA VAL A 97 -3.56 -0.52 1.11
C VAL A 97 -4.06 -1.19 2.40
N LYS A 98 -5.22 -1.85 2.36
CA LYS A 98 -5.76 -2.56 3.54
C LYS A 98 -4.88 -3.73 3.97
N LEU A 99 -4.30 -4.44 3.00
CA LEU A 99 -3.40 -5.55 3.26
C LEU A 99 -2.12 -5.10 3.97
N THR A 100 -1.51 -4.00 3.54
CA THR A 100 -0.29 -3.46 4.17
C THR A 100 -0.56 -2.85 5.53
N GLN A 101 -1.67 -2.10 5.69
CA GLN A 101 -2.02 -1.45 6.97
C GLN A 101 -2.42 -2.41 8.09
N SER A 102 -3.00 -3.57 7.78
CA SER A 102 -3.46 -4.54 8.79
C SER A 102 -2.31 -5.13 9.62
N THR A 103 -1.09 -5.16 9.07
CA THR A 103 0.09 -5.69 9.76
C THR A 103 0.67 -4.68 10.76
N GLU A 104 0.69 -3.39 10.44
CA GLU A 104 1.26 -2.35 11.31
C GLU A 104 0.42 -2.06 12.56
N ARG A 105 -0.91 -2.18 12.47
CA ARG A 105 -1.80 -1.99 13.63
C ARG A 105 -1.73 -3.14 14.64
N GLN A 106 -1.32 -4.34 14.24
CA GLN A 106 -1.15 -5.47 15.17
C GLN A 106 0.16 -5.42 15.95
N THR A 107 1.18 -4.69 15.46
CA THR A 107 2.43 -4.46 16.19
C THR A 107 2.33 -3.34 17.24
N PHE A 108 1.21 -2.61 17.29
CA PHE A 108 0.93 -1.60 18.32
C PHE A 108 0.22 -2.15 19.57
N ASN A 109 0.40 -3.43 19.90
CA ASN A 109 0.23 -3.90 21.28
C ASN A 109 1.38 -3.40 22.17
N ARG A 110 1.59 -2.07 22.19
CA ARG A 110 2.54 -1.35 23.05
C ARG A 110 1.99 -1.18 24.47
N PHE A 111 1.33 -2.21 24.97
CA PHE A 111 0.93 -2.35 26.37
C PHE A 111 1.14 -3.82 26.77
N THR A 112 2.38 -4.29 26.61
CA THR A 112 2.84 -5.51 27.26
C THR A 112 3.54 -5.21 28.58
N THR A 113 3.58 -3.95 29.02
CA THR A 113 4.02 -3.55 30.35
C THR A 113 2.96 -4.05 31.34
N PRO A 114 3.28 -5.02 32.21
CA PRO A 114 2.36 -5.42 33.27
C PRO A 114 2.09 -4.21 34.19
N PRO A 115 0.91 -4.13 34.82
CA PRO A 115 0.54 -3.00 35.68
C PRO A 115 1.58 -2.67 36.76
N GLU A 116 2.35 -3.66 37.20
CA GLU A 116 3.39 -3.57 38.23
C GLU A 116 4.57 -2.66 37.83
N GLU A 117 4.90 -2.54 36.54
CA GLU A 117 6.02 -1.71 36.06
C GLU A 117 5.63 -0.22 35.88
N ILE A 118 4.33 0.12 35.94
CA ILE A 118 3.85 1.49 35.78
C ILE A 118 4.06 2.30 37.08
N GLU A 119 3.99 1.65 38.25
CA GLU A 119 4.27 2.29 39.55
C GLU A 119 5.75 2.69 39.68
N GLU A 120 6.67 1.93 39.08
CA GLU A 120 8.12 2.17 39.17
C GLU A 120 8.56 3.43 38.40
N ILE A 121 7.86 3.77 37.32
CA ILE A 121 8.16 4.94 36.47
C ILE A 121 7.68 6.22 37.15
N HIS A 122 6.57 6.17 37.89
CA HIS A 122 6.04 7.31 38.65
C HIS A 122 6.89 7.65 39.88
N ASN A 123 7.66 6.70 40.41
CA ASN A 123 8.53 6.87 41.58
C ASN A 123 9.94 7.43 41.25
N ARG A 124 10.28 7.67 39.98
CA ARG A 124 11.64 8.09 39.55
C ARG A 124 11.75 9.54 39.06
N LEU A 125 10.79 10.41 39.34
CA LEU A 125 10.96 11.86 39.11
C LEU A 125 11.68 12.52 40.30
N PRO A 126 12.83 13.20 40.11
CA PRO A 126 13.56 13.83 41.19
C PRO A 126 13.11 15.27 41.43
N GLY A 127 12.87 15.61 42.70
CA GLY A 127 12.57 16.94 43.23
C GLY A 127 11.37 16.87 44.18
N GLN A 128 11.45 17.18 45.47
CA GLN A 128 12.36 18.07 46.17
C GLN A 128 12.16 17.92 47.70
N ASP A 129 13.29 17.89 48.44
CA ASP A 129 13.56 18.27 49.84
C ASP A 129 12.69 17.74 51.01
N ASP A 130 13.32 16.97 51.93
CA ASP A 130 13.50 17.34 53.36
C ASP A 130 14.22 16.20 54.15
N GLU A 131 15.35 16.55 54.79
CA GLU A 131 16.05 15.75 55.82
C GLU A 131 15.10 15.42 57.00
N PRO A 132 15.22 14.27 57.72
CA PRO A 132 16.28 14.14 58.74
C PRO A 132 16.72 12.70 59.15
N GLY A 133 18.01 12.57 59.50
CA GLY A 133 18.49 11.90 60.72
C GLY A 133 18.38 10.36 60.90
N VAL A 134 19.27 9.86 61.77
CA VAL A 134 19.41 8.49 62.33
C VAL A 134 20.23 7.56 61.42
N GLY A 135 21.46 7.13 61.70
CA GLY A 135 22.19 6.93 62.96
C GLY A 135 22.34 5.42 63.20
N GLU A 136 23.55 4.85 63.06
CA GLU A 136 23.94 3.50 63.52
C GLU A 136 25.44 3.21 63.18
N PRO A 137 26.13 2.21 63.77
CA PRO A 137 26.51 2.08 65.18
C PRO A 137 28.05 1.87 65.39
N THR A 138 28.50 2.09 66.62
CA THR A 138 29.67 1.50 67.34
C THR A 138 30.94 1.09 66.58
N GLY A 139 32.05 1.76 66.90
CA GLY A 139 33.42 1.28 66.69
C GLY A 139 34.35 1.90 67.73
N ASP A 140 34.46 1.24 68.88
CA ASP A 140 35.32 1.61 70.01
C ASP A 140 36.79 1.26 69.71
N THR A 141 37.68 2.25 69.67
CA THR A 141 39.09 2.06 70.06
C THR A 141 39.73 3.42 70.37
N PRO A 142 40.24 3.66 71.58
CA PRO A 142 41.05 4.83 71.88
C PRO A 142 42.51 4.54 71.51
N ASP A 143 43.22 5.51 70.93
CA ASP A 143 44.68 5.52 70.95
C ASP A 143 45.17 6.82 71.63
N PRO A 144 46.02 6.72 72.66
CA PRO A 144 46.40 7.84 73.51
C PRO A 144 47.65 8.56 73.01
N ASN A 145 47.78 9.84 73.39
CA ASN A 145 49.03 10.62 73.54
C ASN A 145 50.06 10.66 72.40
N ASN A 146 50.34 11.86 71.90
CA ASN A 146 51.51 12.66 72.32
C ASN A 146 51.37 14.08 71.74
N THR A 147 51.25 15.11 72.57
CA THR A 147 52.34 16.01 73.00
C THR A 147 52.97 16.80 71.86
#